data_AF-A0AAU1DC90-F1
#
_entry.id   AF-A0AAU1DC90-F1
#
_cell.length_a   1.000
_cell.length_b   1.000
_cell.length_c   1.000
_cell.angle_alpha   90.00
_cell.angle_beta   90.00
_cell.angle_gamma   90.00
#
_symmetry.space_group_name_H-M   'P 1'
#
loop_
_entity.id
_entity.type
_entity.pdbx_description
1 polymer ?
#
loop_
_entity_poly.entity_id
_entity_poly.type
_entity_poly.pdbx_seq_one_letter_code
_entity_poly.pdbx_strand_id
1 'polypeptide(L)' 'MGGFAEAVRERIREARARLKAALETEDAFEVAMAEDELEDALRMAHKTASARETR' A
#
# COMPACT_ATOMS: atom_id res chain seq x y z
N MET A 1 8.16 -15.24 -11.55
CA MET A 1 8.72 -15.34 -10.18
C MET A 1 8.80 -13.94 -9.59
N GLY A 2 7.67 -13.41 -9.11
CA GLY A 2 7.66 -12.09 -8.50
C GLY A 2 8.12 -12.20 -7.06
N GLY A 3 9.29 -11.65 -6.75
CA GLY A 3 9.80 -11.63 -5.38
C GLY A 3 8.93 -10.77 -4.46
N PHE A 4 9.18 -10.84 -3.16
CA PHE A 4 8.47 -10.05 -2.15
C PHE A 4 8.28 -8.56 -2.52
N ALA A 5 9.29 -7.93 -3.14
CA ALA A 5 9.22 -6.54 -3.58
C ALA A 5 8.19 -6.30 -4.71
N GLU A 6 7.94 -7.27 -5.56
CA GLU A 6 6.91 -7.18 -6.60
C GLU A 6 5.50 -7.32 -6.00
N ALA A 7 5.32 -8.26 -5.07
CA ALA A 7 4.08 -8.40 -4.32
C ALA A 7 3.75 -7.14 -3.50
N VAL A 8 4.75 -6.49 -2.88
CA VAL A 8 4.55 -5.23 -2.18
C VAL A 8 4.13 -4.11 -3.14
N ARG A 9 4.72 -4.03 -4.34
CA ARG A 9 4.31 -3.04 -5.35
C ARG A 9 2.89 -3.26 -5.85
N GLU A 10 2.50 -4.50 -6.06
CA GLU A 10 1.14 -4.87 -6.44
C GLU A 10 0.14 -4.44 -5.35
N ARG A 11 0.43 -4.75 -4.09
CA ARG A 11 -0.39 -4.32 -2.96
C ARG A 11 -0.55 -2.80 -2.85
N ILE A 12 0.51 -2.04 -3.10
CA ILE A 12 0.43 -0.56 -3.15
C ILE A 12 -0.49 -0.09 -4.28
N ARG A 13 -0.46 -0.74 -5.45
CA ARG A 13 -1.34 -0.38 -6.56
C ARG A 13 -2.80 -0.66 -6.23
N GLU A 14 -3.09 -1.80 -5.63
CA GLU A 14 -4.43 -2.15 -5.19
C GLU A 14 -4.97 -1.18 -4.13
N ALA A 15 -4.18 -0.89 -3.09
CA ALA A 15 -4.59 0.03 -2.03
C ALA A 15 -4.90 1.43 -2.58
N ARG A 16 -4.10 1.93 -3.54
CA ARG A 16 -4.39 3.19 -4.24
C ARG A 16 -5.69 3.15 -5.05
N ALA A 17 -5.99 2.02 -5.70
CA ALA A 17 -7.22 1.87 -6.45
C ALA A 17 -8.44 1.86 -5.51
N ARG A 18 -8.35 1.20 -4.34
CA ARG A 18 -9.39 1.21 -3.32
C ARG A 18 -9.61 2.60 -2.74
N LEU A 19 -8.54 3.32 -2.40
CA LEU A 19 -8.63 4.71 -1.92
C LEU A 19 -9.32 5.61 -2.95
N LYS A 20 -8.95 5.48 -4.23
CA LYS A 20 -9.61 6.23 -5.30
C LYS A 20 -11.12 5.91 -5.38
N ALA A 21 -11.49 4.64 -5.31
CA ALA A 21 -12.89 4.23 -5.32
C ALA A 21 -13.65 4.78 -4.09
N ALA A 22 -13.05 4.74 -2.91
CA ALA A 22 -13.64 5.27 -1.68
C ALA A 22 -13.84 6.81 -1.73
N LEU A 23 -12.88 7.52 -2.33
CA LEU A 23 -13.01 8.96 -2.57
C LEU A 23 -14.15 9.28 -3.56
N GLU A 24 -14.35 8.44 -4.58
CA GLU A 24 -15.46 8.60 -5.54
C GLU A 24 -16.83 8.32 -4.91
N THR A 25 -16.90 7.50 -3.86
CA THR A 25 -18.15 7.22 -3.12
C THR A 25 -18.42 8.22 -1.99
N GLU A 26 -17.50 9.16 -1.73
CA GLU A 26 -17.55 10.13 -0.63
C GLU A 26 -17.77 9.48 0.75
N ASP A 27 -17.37 8.20 0.90
CA ASP A 27 -17.53 7.45 2.14
C ASP A 27 -16.28 7.66 3.01
N ALA A 28 -16.41 8.53 4.02
CA ALA A 28 -15.31 8.88 4.91
C ALA A 28 -14.75 7.68 5.69
N PHE A 29 -15.56 6.65 5.97
CA PHE A 29 -15.09 5.45 6.66
C PHE A 29 -14.25 4.59 5.72
N GLU A 30 -14.75 4.35 4.50
CA GLU A 30 -14.01 3.60 3.47
C GLU A 30 -12.71 4.30 3.07
N VAL A 31 -12.71 5.65 3.02
CA VAL A 31 -11.51 6.44 2.77
C VAL A 31 -10.48 6.20 3.87
N ALA A 32 -10.86 6.32 5.15
CA ALA A 32 -9.94 6.10 6.27
C ALA A 32 -9.36 4.68 6.26
N MET A 33 -10.19 3.66 6.01
CA MET A 33 -9.75 2.27 5.90
C MET A 33 -8.76 2.06 4.75
N ALA A 34 -9.01 2.68 3.58
CA ALA A 34 -8.13 2.57 2.43
C ALA A 34 -6.81 3.34 2.61
N GLU A 35 -6.83 4.46 3.32
CA GLU A 35 -5.63 5.21 3.71
C GLU A 35 -4.74 4.38 4.65
N ASP A 36 -5.31 3.77 5.68
CA ASP A 36 -4.59 2.89 6.61
C ASP A 36 -3.94 1.71 5.87
N GLU A 37 -4.67 1.07 4.94
CA GLU A 37 -4.14 -0.04 4.15
C GLU A 37 -2.97 0.41 3.25
N LEU A 38 -3.08 1.60 2.65
CA LEU A 38 -2.01 2.17 1.83
C LEU A 38 -0.77 2.51 2.69
N GLU A 39 -0.96 3.08 3.88
CA GLU A 39 0.13 3.38 4.80
C GLU A 39 0.89 2.10 5.19
N ASP A 40 0.17 1.03 5.52
CA ASP A 40 0.80 -0.24 5.86
C ASP A 40 1.59 -0.84 4.69
N ALA A 41 1.06 -0.75 3.47
CA ALA A 41 1.77 -1.20 2.28
C ALA A 41 3.07 -0.39 2.04
N LEU A 42 3.03 0.92 2.24
CA LEU A 42 4.20 1.80 2.15
C LEU A 42 5.21 1.53 3.28
N ARG A 43 4.74 1.28 4.50
CA ARG A 43 5.58 0.93 5.65
C ARG A 43 6.33 -0.38 5.40
N MET A 44 5.67 -1.39 4.82
CA MET A 44 6.33 -2.63 4.41
C MET A 44 7.39 -2.39 3.33
N ALA A 45 7.09 -1.56 2.32
CA ALA A 45 8.05 -1.20 1.29
C ALA A 45 9.30 -0.52 1.88
N HIS A 46 9.10 0.44 2.78
CA HIS A 46 10.18 1.16 3.45
C HIS A 46 11.06 0.21 4.28
N LYS A 47 10.47 -0.65 5.12
CA LYS A 47 11.22 -1.65 5.90
C LYS A 47 12.06 -2.57 5.02
N THR A 48 11.55 -2.92 3.84
CA THR A 48 12.26 -3.78 2.88
C THR A 48 13.41 -3.07 2.19
N ALA A 49 13.25 -1.77 1.89
CA ALA A 49 14.31 -0.95 1.33
C ALA A 49 15.46 -0.78 2.34
N SER A 50 15.14 -0.41 3.58
CA SER A 50 16.15 -0.25 4.64
C SER A 50 16.87 -1.56 4.97
N ALA A 51 16.18 -2.71 4.94
CA ALA A 51 16.80 -4.01 5.18
C ALA A 51 17.79 -4.45 4.07
N ARG A 52 17.67 -3.88 2.85
CA ARG A 52 18.63 -4.12 1.76
C ARG A 52 19.87 -3.24 1.86
N GLU A 53 19.77 -2.09 2.50
CA GLU A 53 20.88 -1.12 2.64
C GLU A 53 21.89 -1.55 3.71
N THR A 54 21.46 -2.38 4.67
CA THR A 54 22.29 -2.91 5.76
C THR A 54 22.94 -4.27 5.46
N ARG A 55 22.95 -4.75 4.20
CA ARG A 55 23.47 -6.08 3.83
C ARG A 55 24.70 -6.02 2.93
#